data_AF-A0A3L7BT69-F1
#
_entry.id   AF-A0A3L7BT69-F1
#
_cell.length_a   1.000
_cell.length_b   1.000
_cell.length_c   1.000
_cell.angle_alpha   90.00
_cell.angle_beta   90.00
_cell.angle_gamma   90.00
#
_symmetry.space_group_name_H-M   'P 1'
#
loop_
_entity.id
_entity.type
_entity.pdbx_description
1 polymer ?
#
loop_
_entity_poly.entity_id
_entity_poly.type
_entity_poly.pdbx_seq_one_letter_code
_entity_poly.pdbx_strand_id
1 'polypeptide(L)' 'MKALTARQQEAVDLIRDHISQTGMPPTRAEIAQRLGVRSPNAAEEHLKALARKGVLE' A
#
# COMPACT_ATOMS: atom_id res chain seq x y z
N MET A 1 13.06 13.52 1.63
CA MET A 1 12.10 12.38 1.59
C MET A 1 12.54 11.35 2.62
N LYS A 2 11.65 10.91 3.52
CA LYS A 2 11.98 9.82 4.47
C LYS A 2 12.02 8.50 3.69
N ALA A 3 13.10 7.75 3.83
CA ALA A 3 13.21 6.42 3.23
C ALA A 3 12.02 5.54 3.62
N LEU A 4 11.49 4.79 2.65
CA LEU A 4 10.48 3.77 2.90
C LEU A 4 11.15 2.53 3.48
N THR A 5 10.48 1.86 4.40
CA THR A 5 10.89 0.51 4.79
C THR A 5 10.61 -0.45 3.63
N ALA A 6 11.26 -1.62 3.60
CA ALA A 6 11.00 -2.62 2.56
C ALA A 6 9.51 -2.96 2.43
N ARG A 7 8.80 -3.09 3.56
CA ARG A 7 7.35 -3.34 3.58
C ARG A 7 6.53 -2.19 2.98
N GLN A 8 6.93 -0.96 3.26
CA GLN A 8 6.28 0.23 2.72
C GLN A 8 6.51 0.35 1.22
N GLN A 9 7.72 0.05 0.76
CA GLN A 9 8.04 0.01 -0.66
C GLN A 9 7.20 -1.04 -1.38
N GLU A 10 7.10 -2.26 -0.84
CA GLU A 10 6.25 -3.33 -1.40
C GLU A 10 4.79 -2.90 -1.53
N ALA A 11 4.25 -2.19 -0.52
CA ALA A 11 2.89 -1.65 -0.58
C ALA A 11 2.72 -0.61 -1.71
N VAL A 12 3.70 0.26 -1.91
CA VAL A 12 3.68 1.26 -2.99
C VAL A 12 3.76 0.60 -4.36
N ASP A 13 4.66 -0.37 -4.52
CA ASP A 13 4.84 -1.09 -5.77
C ASP A 13 3.60 -1.90 -6.12
N LEU A 14 2.97 -2.53 -5.11
CA LEU A 14 1.69 -3.21 -5.29
C LEU A 14 0.59 -2.27 -5.78
N ILE A 15 0.46 -1.09 -5.20
CA ILE A 15 -0.58 -0.12 -5.60
C ILE A 15 -0.33 0.33 -7.04
N ARG A 16 0.91 0.65 -7.39
CA ARG A 16 1.30 1.08 -8.74
C ARG A 16 1.04 -0.01 -9.77
N ASP A 17 1.48 -1.24 -9.49
CA ASP A 17 1.29 -2.40 -10.37
C ASP A 17 -0.19 -2.67 -10.60
N HIS A 18 -1.00 -2.63 -9.54
CA HIS A 18 -2.44 -2.84 -9.65
C HIS A 18 -3.11 -1.74 -10.49
N ILE A 19 -2.77 -0.46 -10.27
CA ILE A 19 -3.28 0.65 -11.10
C ILE A 19 -2.87 0.47 -12.56
N SER A 20 -1.61 0.09 -12.83
CA SER A 20 -1.13 -0.13 -14.20
C SER A 20 -1.86 -1.29 -14.89
N GLN A 21 -2.30 -2.31 -14.15
CA GLN A 21 -2.99 -3.48 -14.71
C GLN A 21 -4.50 -3.29 -14.84
N THR A 22 -5.16 -2.65 -13.86
CA THR A 22 -6.62 -2.59 -13.77
C THR A 22 -7.20 -1.21 -14.03
N GLY A 23 -6.36 -0.16 -14.04
CA GLY A 23 -6.77 1.24 -14.15
C GLY A 23 -7.33 1.85 -12.86
N MET A 24 -7.40 1.09 -11.76
CA MET A 24 -7.92 1.54 -10.46
C MET A 24 -6.99 1.12 -9.32
N PRO A 25 -6.97 1.81 -8.17
CA PRO A 25 -6.21 1.38 -7.00
C PRO A 25 -6.84 0.15 -6.33
N PRO A 26 -6.02 -0.74 -5.73
CA PRO A 26 -6.53 -1.92 -5.05
C PRO A 26 -7.28 -1.53 -3.77
N THR A 27 -8.24 -2.35 -3.35
CA THR A 27 -8.93 -2.18 -2.08
C THR A 27 -8.03 -2.56 -0.90
N ARG A 28 -8.37 -2.05 0.29
CA ARG A 28 -7.69 -2.40 1.55
C ARG A 28 -7.65 -3.91 1.81
N ALA A 29 -8.69 -4.65 1.40
CA ALA A 29 -8.74 -6.11 1.54
C ALA A 29 -7.75 -6.82 0.60
N GLU A 30 -7.65 -6.37 -0.66
CA GLU A 30 -6.69 -6.91 -1.62
C GLU A 30 -5.25 -6.61 -1.21
N ILE A 31 -4.99 -5.38 -0.74
CA ILE A 31 -3.69 -5.00 -0.18
C ILE A 31 -3.36 -5.89 1.01
N ALA A 32 -4.32 -6.16 1.90
CA ALA A 32 -4.10 -7.02 3.05
C ALA A 32 -3.74 -8.46 2.64
N GLN A 33 -4.47 -9.02 1.68
CA GLN A 33 -4.24 -10.36 1.16
C GLN A 33 -2.85 -10.48 0.53
N ARG A 34 -2.47 -9.52 -0.31
CA ARG A 34 -1.19 -9.53 -1.03
C ARG A 34 0.00 -9.21 -0.14
N LEU A 35 -0.17 -8.31 0.82
CA LEU A 35 0.84 -8.02 1.84
C LEU A 35 0.87 -9.07 2.97
N GLY A 36 0.04 -10.11 2.93
CA GLY A 36 0.00 -11.14 3.99
C GLY A 36 -0.26 -10.57 5.39
N VAL A 37 -0.91 -9.41 5.50
CA VAL A 37 -1.25 -8.82 6.79
C VAL A 37 -2.60 -9.34 7.28
N ARG A 38 -2.75 -9.33 8.60
CA ARG A 38 -3.82 -10.05 9.31
C ARG A 38 -5.22 -9.51 9.05
N SER A 39 -5.35 -8.28 8.57
CA SER A 39 -6.64 -7.62 8.37
C SER A 39 -6.54 -6.40 7.44
N PRO A 40 -7.67 -5.97 6.84
CA PRO A 40 -7.75 -4.73 6.08
C PRO A 40 -7.34 -3.48 6.88
N ASN A 41 -7.62 -3.47 8.19
CA ASN A 41 -7.18 -2.38 9.06
C ASN A 41 -5.65 -2.29 9.18
N ALA A 42 -4.95 -3.44 9.21
CA ALA A 42 -3.50 -3.43 9.20
C ALA A 42 -2.95 -2.83 7.89
N ALA A 43 -3.57 -3.13 6.75
CA ALA A 43 -3.23 -2.50 5.47
C ALA A 43 -3.49 -0.98 5.51
N GLU A 44 -4.61 -0.54 6.10
CA GLU A 44 -4.92 0.89 6.25
C GLU A 44 -3.84 1.64 7.06
N GLU A 45 -3.32 1.05 8.14
CA GLU A 45 -2.24 1.67 8.92
C GLU A 45 -0.95 1.83 8.09
N HIS A 46 -0.64 0.87 7.21
CA HIS A 46 0.45 1.00 6.25
C HIS A 46 0.20 2.16 5.25
N LEU A 47 -1.02 2.28 4.73
CA LEU A 47 -1.40 3.37 3.82
C LEU A 47 -1.30 4.74 4.50
N LYS A 48 -1.80 4.88 5.73
CA LYS A 48 -1.66 6.12 6.51
C LYS A 48 -0.19 6.49 6.73
N ALA A 49 0.66 5.50 7.00
CA ALA A 49 2.10 5.75 7.17
C ALA A 49 2.76 6.24 5.86
N LEU A 50 2.32 5.73 4.71
CA LEU A 50 2.77 6.19 3.39
C LEU A 50 2.26 7.60 3.06
N ALA A 51 1.00 7.90 3.38
CA ALA A 51 0.41 9.23 3.21
C ALA A 51 1.12 10.27 4.08
N ARG A 52 1.40 9.96 5.35
CA ARG A 52 2.21 10.80 6.24
C ARG A 52 3.64 11.07 5.73
N LYS A 53 4.15 10.21 4.84
CA LYS A 53 5.45 10.39 4.19
C LYS A 53 5.35 11.13 2.84
N GLY A 54 4.15 11.52 2.40
CA GLY A 54 3.91 12.20 1.14
C GLY A 54 4.09 11.30 -0.09
N VAL A 55 3.95 9.98 0.07
CA VAL A 55 4.09 9.02 -1.03
C VAL A 55 2.74 8.68 -1.69
N LEU A 56 1.65 8.81 -0.93
CA LEU A 56 0.27 8.64 -1.38
C LEU A 56 -0.53 9.88 -0.96
N GLU A 57 -1.50 10.30 -1.78
CA GLU A 57 -2.47 11.37 -1.51
C GLU A 57 -3.90 10.82 -1.53
#